data_AF-A0A8T3Z6W3-F1
#
_entry.id   AF-A0A8T3Z6W3-F1
#
_cell.length_a   1.000
_cell.length_b   1.000
_cell.length_c   1.000
_cell.angle_alpha   90.00
_cell.angle_beta   90.00
_cell.angle_gamma   90.00
#
_symmetry.space_group_name_H-M   'P 1'
#
loop_
_entity.id
_entity.type
_entity.pdbx_description
1 polymer ?
#
loop_
_entity_poly.entity_id
_entity_poly.type
_entity_poly.pdbx_seq_one_letter_code
_entity_poly.pdbx_strand_id
1 'polypeptide(L)'
;MPRKRTTQKRSVADNDLHEHVKNVAREFEALVSRIPAAQEKSHARFYYSWNTFGTTGPLLKSIIGIIVLVIAVTLLNGINVSIKSQFLTNIATFVSSNLLIFFFASLFFNYASSARDEWPHKKWLFYPFVDAVRIVFVFWIILNIAIPLEATANSTFLASALVFLNAHLIEIAVVLIVCSYARTLMQRKLNRDMP
;
A
#
# COMPACT_ATOMS: atom_id res chain seq x y z
N MET A 1 13.07 63.70 -22.24
CA MET A 1 13.51 63.24 -20.90
C MET A 1 13.08 61.78 -20.71
N PRO A 2 13.99 60.81 -20.56
CA PRO A 2 13.62 59.41 -20.32
C PRO A 2 13.71 59.06 -18.83
N ARG A 3 12.61 58.55 -18.24
CA ARG A 3 12.61 57.88 -16.93
C ARG A 3 12.67 56.37 -17.16
N LYS A 4 13.86 55.77 -17.08
CA LYS A 4 14.07 54.32 -16.92
C LYS A 4 14.22 54.01 -15.44
N ARG A 5 13.15 53.64 -14.74
CA ARG A 5 13.19 53.05 -13.38
C ARG A 5 11.97 52.17 -13.15
N THR A 6 11.95 50.96 -13.70
CA THR A 6 10.93 49.95 -13.33
C THR A 6 11.40 48.51 -13.44
N THR A 7 12.56 48.21 -14.02
CA THR A 7 12.99 46.82 -14.27
C THR A 7 13.70 46.15 -13.08
N GLN A 8 14.11 46.90 -12.06
CA GLN A 8 14.94 46.35 -10.98
C GLN A 8 14.15 45.68 -9.84
N LYS A 9 12.86 45.99 -9.68
CA LYS A 9 12.04 45.45 -8.57
C LYS A 9 11.50 44.04 -8.83
N ARG A 10 11.46 43.58 -10.09
CA ARG A 10 10.97 42.24 -10.48
C ARG A 10 12.02 41.14 -10.31
N SER A 11 13.30 41.47 -10.50
CA SER A 11 14.41 40.52 -10.36
C SER A 11 14.70 40.11 -8.91
N VAL A 12 14.37 40.95 -7.92
CA VAL A 12 14.57 40.63 -6.50
C VAL A 12 13.48 39.68 -5.99
N ALA A 13 12.23 39.86 -6.43
CA ALA A 13 11.11 38.99 -6.04
C ALA A 13 11.22 37.56 -6.62
N ASP A 14 11.76 37.41 -7.84
CA ASP A 14 12.01 36.09 -8.43
C ASP A 14 13.15 35.34 -7.70
N ASN A 15 14.17 36.05 -7.24
CA ASN A 15 15.27 35.44 -6.48
C ASN A 15 14.81 34.96 -5.09
N ASP A 16 13.99 35.75 -4.38
CA ASP A 16 13.43 35.35 -3.08
C ASP A 16 12.51 34.13 -3.21
N LEU A 17 11.72 34.06 -4.29
CA LEU A 17 10.85 32.91 -4.56
C LEU A 17 11.66 31.66 -4.89
N HIS A 18 12.72 31.80 -5.69
CA HIS A 18 13.60 30.69 -6.04
C HIS A 18 14.35 30.14 -4.83
N GLU A 19 14.76 31.02 -3.91
CA GLU A 19 15.42 30.63 -2.67
C GLU A 19 14.45 29.93 -1.70
N HIS A 20 13.21 30.40 -1.59
CA HIS A 20 12.14 29.72 -0.83
C HIS A 20 11.83 28.33 -1.39
N VAL A 21 11.67 28.18 -2.70
CA VAL A 21 11.40 26.88 -3.34
C VAL A 21 12.56 25.91 -3.08
N LYS A 22 13.81 26.38 -3.12
CA LYS A 22 14.99 25.55 -2.86
C LYS A 22 15.15 25.15 -1.39
N ASN A 23 14.67 25.99 -0.47
CA ASN A 23 14.64 25.67 0.96
C ASN A 23 13.53 24.67 1.28
N VAL A 24 12.32 24.85 0.72
CA VAL A 24 11.22 23.88 0.85
C VAL A 24 11.59 22.53 0.23
N ALA A 25 12.26 22.52 -0.94
CA ALA A 25 12.74 21.28 -1.55
C ALA A 25 13.75 20.55 -0.65
N ARG A 26 14.70 21.27 -0.05
CA ARG A 26 15.67 20.70 0.90
C ARG A 26 15.03 20.19 2.19
N GLU A 27 14.04 20.91 2.73
CA GLU A 27 13.29 20.46 3.90
C GLU A 27 12.46 19.21 3.58
N PHE A 28 11.82 19.18 2.41
CA PHE A 28 11.06 18.02 1.95
C PHE A 28 11.96 16.81 1.73
N GLU A 29 13.13 16.98 1.11
CA GLU A 29 14.12 15.92 0.91
C GLU A 29 14.72 15.41 2.24
N ALA A 30 14.92 16.32 3.21
CA ALA A 30 15.30 15.96 4.57
C ALA A 30 14.18 15.21 5.32
N LEU A 31 12.91 15.54 5.09
CA LEU A 31 11.75 14.82 5.65
C LEU A 31 11.59 13.43 5.04
N VAL A 32 11.64 13.35 3.70
CA VAL A 32 11.54 12.10 2.93
C VAL A 32 12.67 11.14 3.28
N SER A 33 13.89 11.64 3.53
CA SER A 33 15.02 10.81 3.96
C SER A 33 14.95 10.38 5.43
N ARG A 34 14.22 11.10 6.29
CA ARG A 34 14.02 10.75 7.72
C ARG A 34 12.92 9.73 7.96
N ILE A 35 11.88 9.70 7.11
CA ILE A 35 10.78 8.74 7.19
C ILE A 35 11.26 7.27 7.16
N PRO A 36 12.13 6.83 6.21
CA PRO A 36 12.57 5.44 6.17
C PRO A 36 13.41 5.06 7.40
N ALA A 37 14.31 5.93 7.87
CA ALA A 37 15.17 5.64 9.03
C ALA A 37 14.38 5.54 10.36
N ALA A 38 13.33 6.35 10.52
CA ALA A 38 12.46 6.31 11.69
C ALA A 38 11.50 5.10 11.65
N GLN A 39 10.95 4.77 10.48
CA GLN A 39 10.18 3.54 10.29
C GLN A 39 11.04 2.31 10.51
N GLU A 40 12.26 2.25 9.97
CA GLU A 40 13.15 1.10 10.08
C GLU A 40 13.52 0.78 11.53
N LYS A 41 13.80 1.80 12.37
CA LYS A 41 14.06 1.60 13.81
C LYS A 41 12.84 1.19 14.63
N SER A 42 11.64 1.66 14.26
CA SER A 42 10.38 1.28 14.92
C SER A 42 9.99 -0.16 14.55
N HIS A 43 10.05 -0.47 13.25
CA HIS A 43 9.83 -1.81 12.72
C HIS A 43 10.83 -2.79 13.31
N ALA A 44 12.13 -2.47 13.37
CA ALA A 44 13.14 -3.37 13.92
C ALA A 44 12.86 -3.75 15.39
N ARG A 45 12.48 -2.81 16.25
CA ARG A 45 12.15 -3.09 17.66
C ARG A 45 10.88 -3.91 17.81
N PHE A 46 9.83 -3.58 17.06
CA PHE A 46 8.60 -4.37 17.06
C PHE A 46 8.89 -5.79 16.55
N TYR A 47 9.60 -5.90 15.43
CA TYR A 47 9.97 -7.17 14.81
C TYR A 47 10.80 -8.06 15.73
N TYR A 48 11.76 -7.49 16.47
CA TYR A 48 12.57 -8.23 17.44
C TYR A 48 11.72 -8.84 18.57
N SER A 49 10.69 -8.12 19.05
CA SER A 49 9.80 -8.63 20.09
C SER A 49 8.94 -9.80 19.60
N TRP A 50 8.56 -9.80 18.32
CA TRP A 50 7.79 -10.89 17.70
C TRP A 50 8.64 -12.10 17.34
N ASN A 51 9.94 -11.92 17.14
CA ASN A 51 10.86 -13.02 16.87
C ASN A 51 11.01 -13.96 18.07
N THR A 52 10.73 -13.47 19.29
CA THR A 52 10.69 -14.26 20.52
C THR A 52 9.67 -15.41 20.46
N PHE A 53 8.63 -15.28 19.62
CA PHE A 53 7.57 -16.29 19.46
C PHE A 53 7.85 -17.29 18.32
N GLY A 54 8.97 -17.14 17.58
CA GLY A 54 9.35 -18.03 16.49
C GLY A 54 8.25 -18.25 15.46
N THR A 55 7.96 -19.51 15.13
CA THR A 55 6.95 -19.92 14.14
C THR A 55 5.52 -19.55 14.51
N THR A 56 5.25 -19.20 15.78
CA THR A 56 3.92 -18.75 16.25
C THR A 56 3.72 -17.24 16.11
N GLY A 57 4.78 -16.47 15.87
CA GLY A 57 4.73 -15.02 15.71
C GLY A 57 3.76 -14.56 14.60
N PRO A 58 3.82 -15.12 13.37
CA PRO A 58 2.89 -14.79 12.29
C PRO A 58 1.42 -15.03 12.64
N LEU A 59 1.13 -16.09 13.38
CA LEU A 59 -0.23 -16.42 13.81
C LEU A 59 -0.78 -15.35 14.75
N LEU A 60 -0.01 -14.97 15.78
CA LEU A 60 -0.40 -13.93 16.73
C LEU A 60 -0.62 -12.58 16.05
N LYS A 61 0.27 -12.18 15.11
CA LYS A 61 0.09 -10.96 14.31
C LYS A 61 -1.22 -10.97 13.53
N SER A 62 -1.59 -12.12 12.98
CA SER A 62 -2.81 -12.28 12.19
C SER A 62 -4.06 -12.20 13.06
N ILE A 63 -4.03 -12.82 14.25
CA ILE A 63 -5.10 -12.72 15.25
C ILE A 63 -5.30 -11.26 15.67
N ILE A 64 -4.22 -10.55 16.02
CA ILE A 64 -4.30 -9.13 16.40
C ILE A 64 -4.83 -8.28 15.24
N GLY A 65 -4.39 -8.54 14.01
CA GLY A 65 -4.90 -7.85 12.82
C GLY A 65 -6.42 -8.02 12.67
N ILE A 66 -6.94 -9.22 12.90
CA ILE A 66 -8.40 -9.47 12.89
C ILE A 66 -9.12 -8.77 14.04
N ILE A 67 -8.55 -8.80 15.25
CA ILE A 67 -9.15 -8.09 16.39
C ILE A 67 -9.29 -6.59 16.08
N VAL A 68 -8.23 -5.97 15.55
CA VAL A 68 -8.24 -4.57 15.12
C VAL A 68 -9.28 -4.34 14.03
N LEU A 69 -9.38 -5.25 13.06
CA LEU A 69 -10.36 -5.16 11.98
C LEU A 69 -11.81 -5.23 12.51
N VAL A 70 -12.09 -6.12 13.46
CA VAL A 70 -13.41 -6.25 14.11
C VAL A 70 -13.77 -4.98 14.90
N ILE A 71 -12.81 -4.42 15.64
CA ILE A 71 -13.00 -3.14 16.34
C ILE A 71 -13.31 -2.03 15.32
N ALA A 72 -12.57 -1.95 14.22
CA ALA A 72 -12.80 -0.96 13.17
C ALA A 72 -14.21 -1.08 12.55
N VAL A 73 -14.67 -2.29 12.24
CA VAL A 73 -16.04 -2.53 11.73
C VAL A 73 -17.09 -2.14 12.76
N THR A 74 -16.85 -2.43 14.04
CA THR A 74 -17.77 -2.09 15.12
C THR A 74 -17.91 -0.56 15.26
N LEU A 75 -16.79 0.17 15.21
CA LEU A 75 -16.79 1.62 15.20
C LEU A 75 -17.48 2.18 13.95
N LEU A 76 -17.21 1.61 12.78
CA LEU A 76 -17.85 2.00 11.53
C LEU A 76 -19.38 1.85 11.60
N ASN A 77 -19.86 0.72 12.13
CA ASN A 77 -21.29 0.48 12.35
C ASN A 77 -21.88 1.45 13.36
N GLY A 78 -21.17 1.75 14.45
CA GLY A 78 -21.61 2.74 15.43
C GLY A 78 -21.81 4.14 14.83
N ILE A 79 -20.87 4.58 13.98
CA ILE A 79 -21.00 5.84 13.23
C ILE A 79 -22.18 5.77 12.25
N ASN A 80 -22.35 4.62 11.59
CA ASN A 80 -23.40 4.42 10.60
C ASN A 80 -24.82 4.49 11.18
N VAL A 81 -25.02 4.23 12.48
CA VAL A 81 -26.32 4.43 13.15
C VAL A 81 -26.82 5.88 12.99
N SER A 82 -25.90 6.85 13.05
CA SER A 82 -26.23 8.27 12.92
C SER A 82 -26.36 8.71 11.46
N ILE A 83 -25.50 8.21 10.58
CA ILE A 83 -25.41 8.67 9.18
C ILE A 83 -26.41 7.93 8.27
N LYS A 84 -26.78 6.69 8.61
CA LYS A 84 -27.63 5.80 7.80
C LYS A 84 -27.15 5.67 6.35
N SER A 85 -25.83 5.53 6.17
CA SER A 85 -25.22 5.41 4.85
C SER A 85 -25.25 3.97 4.35
N GLN A 86 -25.82 3.77 3.16
CA GLN A 86 -25.79 2.46 2.50
C GLN A 86 -24.36 2.01 2.18
N PHE A 87 -23.47 2.95 1.85
CA PHE A 87 -22.06 2.68 1.57
C PHE A 87 -21.34 2.11 2.79
N LEU A 88 -21.50 2.73 3.96
CA LEU A 88 -20.89 2.24 5.21
C LEU A 88 -21.43 0.86 5.60
N THR A 89 -22.73 0.64 5.39
CA THR A 89 -23.37 -0.67 5.59
C THR A 89 -22.72 -1.72 4.70
N ASN A 90 -22.55 -1.44 3.41
CA ASN A 90 -21.95 -2.37 2.46
C ASN A 90 -20.49 -2.69 2.81
N ILE A 91 -19.69 -1.70 3.24
CA ILE A 91 -18.32 -1.94 3.71
C ILE A 91 -18.31 -2.83 4.96
N ALA A 92 -19.13 -2.51 5.95
CA ALA A 92 -19.19 -3.28 7.19
C ALA A 92 -19.59 -4.73 6.91
N THR A 93 -20.62 -4.95 6.07
CA THR A 93 -21.04 -6.29 5.65
C THR A 93 -19.96 -7.01 4.86
N PHE A 94 -19.26 -6.33 3.93
CA PHE A 94 -18.16 -6.93 3.18
C PHE A 94 -17.04 -7.40 4.11
N VAL A 95 -16.60 -6.55 5.04
CA VAL A 95 -15.51 -6.89 5.96
C VAL A 95 -15.93 -8.02 6.90
N SER A 96 -17.12 -7.94 7.50
CA SER A 96 -17.65 -8.99 8.39
C SER A 96 -17.81 -10.33 7.70
N SER A 97 -18.35 -10.35 6.47
CA SER A 97 -18.60 -11.60 5.73
C SER A 97 -17.30 -12.26 5.25
N ASN A 98 -16.22 -11.49 5.12
CA ASN A 98 -14.93 -11.96 4.63
C ASN A 98 -13.86 -12.03 5.74
N LEU A 99 -14.24 -11.99 7.02
CA LEU A 99 -13.28 -12.02 8.15
C LEU A 99 -12.30 -13.19 8.07
N LEU A 100 -12.79 -14.39 7.72
CA LEU A 100 -11.94 -15.57 7.55
C LEU A 100 -10.94 -15.41 6.39
N ILE A 101 -11.37 -14.80 5.28
CA ILE A 101 -10.48 -14.52 4.14
C ILE A 101 -9.39 -13.54 4.55
N PHE A 102 -9.73 -12.46 5.27
CA PHE A 102 -8.74 -11.53 5.82
C PHE A 102 -7.79 -12.23 6.79
N PHE A 103 -8.28 -13.16 7.60
CA PHE A 103 -7.45 -13.90 8.54
C PHE A 103 -6.43 -14.76 7.81
N PHE A 104 -6.88 -15.59 6.85
CA PHE A 104 -5.98 -16.46 6.09
C PHE A 104 -5.03 -15.67 5.19
N ALA A 105 -5.48 -14.58 4.58
CA ALA A 105 -4.61 -13.70 3.78
C ALA A 105 -3.53 -13.06 4.66
N SER A 106 -3.92 -12.49 5.82
CA SER A 106 -2.98 -11.93 6.79
C SER A 106 -1.97 -12.98 7.26
N LEU A 107 -2.46 -14.19 7.60
CA LEU A 107 -1.64 -15.32 8.01
C LEU A 107 -0.63 -15.71 6.94
N PHE A 108 -1.11 -15.91 5.71
CA PHE A 108 -0.29 -16.24 4.56
C PHE A 108 0.81 -15.18 4.33
N PHE A 109 0.45 -13.90 4.32
CA PHE A 109 1.42 -12.82 4.11
C PHE A 109 2.41 -12.66 5.26
N ASN A 110 1.98 -12.87 6.50
CA ASN A 110 2.86 -12.83 7.67
C ASN A 110 3.86 -13.99 7.64
N TYR A 111 3.42 -15.21 7.32
CA TYR A 111 4.33 -16.35 7.16
C TYR A 111 5.27 -16.17 5.98
N ALA A 112 4.77 -15.67 4.85
CA ALA A 112 5.62 -15.36 3.70
C ALA A 112 6.66 -14.29 4.06
N SER A 113 6.31 -13.28 4.86
CA SER A 113 7.28 -12.29 5.36
C SER A 113 8.31 -12.92 6.31
N SER A 114 7.90 -13.77 7.25
CA SER A 114 8.85 -14.44 8.15
C SER A 114 9.81 -15.37 7.41
N ALA A 115 9.31 -16.14 6.44
CA ALA A 115 10.15 -16.98 5.58
C ALA A 115 11.15 -16.16 4.75
N ARG A 116 10.91 -14.86 4.55
CA ARG A 116 11.78 -13.96 3.79
C ARG A 116 13.06 -13.69 4.54
N ASP A 117 12.93 -13.56 5.84
CA ASP A 117 14.04 -13.20 6.70
C ASP A 117 14.84 -14.45 7.06
N GLU A 118 14.17 -15.59 7.21
CA GLU A 118 14.83 -16.88 7.49
C GLU A 118 15.59 -17.45 6.28
N TRP A 119 15.04 -17.36 5.05
CA TRP A 119 15.65 -17.98 3.86
C TRP A 119 15.99 -16.97 2.74
N PRO A 120 16.98 -16.09 2.95
CA PRO A 120 17.32 -15.06 1.97
C PRO A 120 17.76 -15.60 0.60
N HIS A 121 18.30 -16.81 0.56
CA HIS A 121 18.87 -17.40 -0.66
C HIS A 121 17.80 -18.00 -1.59
N LYS A 122 16.62 -18.31 -1.06
CA LYS A 122 15.48 -18.85 -1.83
C LYS A 122 14.45 -17.77 -2.20
N LYS A 123 14.77 -16.50 -1.93
CA LYS A 123 13.87 -15.36 -2.18
C LYS A 123 13.33 -15.34 -3.62
N TRP A 124 14.18 -15.66 -4.57
CA TRP A 124 13.84 -15.54 -5.98
C TRP A 124 12.73 -16.48 -6.48
N LEU A 125 12.46 -17.58 -5.77
CA LEU A 125 11.49 -18.58 -6.22
C LEU A 125 10.08 -18.30 -5.69
N PHE A 126 9.94 -17.82 -4.45
CA PHE A 126 8.62 -17.73 -3.79
C PHE A 126 8.06 -16.30 -3.71
N TYR A 127 8.91 -15.28 -3.57
CA TYR A 127 8.44 -13.89 -3.42
C TYR A 127 7.70 -13.32 -4.62
N PRO A 128 8.11 -13.58 -5.88
CA PRO A 128 7.38 -13.04 -7.03
C PRO A 128 5.91 -13.46 -7.04
N PHE A 129 5.63 -14.69 -6.61
CA PHE A 129 4.28 -15.21 -6.48
C PHE A 129 3.53 -14.53 -5.32
N VAL A 130 4.14 -14.45 -4.14
CA VAL A 130 3.53 -13.80 -2.96
C VAL A 130 3.20 -12.34 -3.24
N ASP A 131 4.09 -11.60 -3.90
CA ASP A 131 3.88 -10.19 -4.24
C ASP A 131 2.73 -10.03 -5.23
N ALA A 132 2.65 -10.88 -6.26
CA ALA A 132 1.52 -10.87 -7.18
C ALA A 132 0.19 -11.20 -6.47
N VAL A 133 0.15 -12.22 -5.62
CA VAL A 133 -1.02 -12.57 -4.81
C VAL A 133 -1.42 -11.40 -3.91
N ARG A 134 -0.47 -10.69 -3.31
CA ARG A 134 -0.74 -9.50 -2.49
C ARG A 134 -1.38 -8.39 -3.30
N ILE A 135 -0.85 -8.09 -4.49
CA ILE A 135 -1.41 -7.04 -5.36
C ILE A 135 -2.84 -7.41 -5.80
N VAL A 136 -3.07 -8.67 -6.19
CA VAL A 136 -4.39 -9.17 -6.58
C VAL A 136 -5.37 -9.10 -5.42
N PHE A 137 -4.92 -9.46 -4.21
CA PHE A 137 -5.74 -9.36 -3.00
C PHE A 137 -6.13 -7.90 -2.72
N VAL A 138 -5.22 -6.94 -2.90
CA VAL A 138 -5.53 -5.51 -2.76
C VAL A 138 -6.52 -5.05 -3.82
N PHE A 139 -6.34 -5.44 -5.09
CA PHE A 139 -7.31 -5.12 -6.15
C PHE A 139 -8.69 -5.70 -5.86
N TRP A 140 -8.75 -6.93 -5.38
CA TRP A 140 -10.00 -7.57 -4.97
C TRP A 140 -10.71 -6.77 -3.86
N ILE A 141 -9.98 -6.29 -2.84
CA ILE A 141 -10.54 -5.40 -1.81
C ILE A 141 -11.07 -4.11 -2.44
N ILE A 142 -10.27 -3.45 -3.28
CA ILE A 142 -10.64 -2.19 -3.93
C ILE A 142 -11.91 -2.36 -4.75
N LEU A 143 -12.02 -3.43 -5.55
CA LEU A 143 -13.21 -3.73 -6.35
C LEU A 143 -14.46 -3.88 -5.47
N ASN A 144 -14.37 -4.63 -4.38
CA ASN A 144 -15.49 -4.84 -3.46
C ASN A 144 -15.92 -3.55 -2.74
N ILE A 145 -15.03 -2.58 -2.56
CA ILE A 145 -15.37 -1.27 -1.98
C ILE A 145 -15.87 -0.30 -3.05
N ALA A 146 -15.29 -0.32 -4.25
CA ALA A 146 -15.55 0.62 -5.32
C ALA A 146 -16.87 0.35 -6.05
N ILE A 147 -17.29 -0.92 -6.20
CA ILE A 147 -18.57 -1.26 -6.84
C ILE A 147 -19.77 -0.65 -6.06
N PRO A 148 -19.86 -0.78 -4.73
CA PRO A 148 -20.87 -0.08 -3.94
C PRO A 148 -20.80 1.45 -4.04
N LEU A 149 -19.61 2.02 -4.24
CA LEU A 149 -19.42 3.46 -4.37
C LEU A 149 -19.90 3.97 -5.73
N GLU A 150 -19.69 3.20 -6.79
CA GLU A 150 -20.12 3.55 -8.14
C GLU A 150 -21.64 3.74 -8.21
N ALA A 151 -22.41 2.88 -7.55
CA ALA A 151 -23.87 3.01 -7.44
C ALA A 151 -24.34 4.37 -6.89
N THR A 152 -23.46 5.10 -6.20
CA THR A 152 -23.74 6.46 -5.70
C THR A 152 -23.20 7.57 -6.61
N ALA A 153 -22.22 7.28 -7.46
CA ALA A 153 -21.52 8.24 -8.31
C ALA A 153 -22.12 8.37 -9.73
N ASN A 154 -22.97 7.42 -10.17
CA ASN A 154 -23.63 7.42 -11.48
C ASN A 154 -22.66 7.64 -12.67
N SER A 155 -21.45 7.09 -12.59
CA SER A 155 -20.42 7.25 -13.62
C SER A 155 -20.29 6.00 -14.47
N THR A 156 -20.86 6.04 -15.68
CA THR A 156 -20.81 4.92 -16.63
C THR A 156 -19.37 4.49 -16.97
N PHE A 157 -18.44 5.44 -17.01
CA PHE A 157 -17.02 5.14 -17.23
C PHE A 157 -16.43 4.35 -16.06
N LEU A 158 -16.67 4.78 -14.81
CA LEU A 158 -16.18 4.10 -13.62
C LEU A 158 -16.77 2.69 -13.52
N ALA A 159 -18.07 2.54 -13.77
CA ALA A 159 -18.74 1.24 -13.80
C ALA A 159 -18.08 0.28 -14.80
N SER A 160 -17.88 0.75 -16.04
CA SER A 160 -17.27 -0.05 -17.10
C SER A 160 -15.84 -0.46 -16.76
N ALA A 161 -15.05 0.46 -16.18
CA ALA A 161 -13.69 0.17 -15.73
C ALA A 161 -13.65 -0.87 -14.60
N LEU A 162 -14.54 -0.76 -13.62
CA LEU A 162 -14.64 -1.71 -12.50
C LEU A 162 -15.09 -3.11 -12.97
N VAL A 163 -16.06 -3.18 -13.88
CA VAL A 163 -16.51 -4.44 -14.48
C VAL A 163 -15.39 -5.11 -15.27
N PHE A 164 -14.69 -4.35 -16.11
CA PHE A 164 -13.52 -4.84 -16.85
C PHE A 164 -12.45 -5.37 -15.90
N LEU A 165 -12.09 -4.59 -14.88
CA LEU A 165 -11.06 -4.97 -13.91
C LEU A 165 -11.46 -6.23 -13.14
N ASN A 166 -12.74 -6.38 -12.79
CA ASN A 166 -13.25 -7.57 -12.12
C ASN A 166 -13.25 -8.81 -13.04
N ALA A 167 -13.63 -8.65 -14.31
CA ALA A 167 -13.64 -9.74 -15.29
C ALA A 167 -12.24 -10.26 -15.60
N HIS A 168 -11.25 -9.37 -15.70
CA HIS A 168 -9.87 -9.71 -16.07
C HIS A 168 -8.93 -9.83 -14.87
N LEU A 169 -9.44 -9.90 -13.64
CA LEU A 169 -8.62 -9.92 -12.43
C LEU A 169 -7.61 -11.08 -12.41
N ILE A 170 -8.03 -12.26 -12.89
CA ILE A 170 -7.19 -13.46 -12.97
C ILE A 170 -6.10 -13.29 -14.04
N GLU A 171 -6.43 -12.71 -15.18
CA GLU A 171 -5.46 -12.45 -16.25
C GLU A 171 -4.39 -11.46 -15.78
N ILE A 172 -4.82 -10.39 -15.10
CA ILE A 172 -3.92 -9.42 -14.47
C ILE A 172 -3.04 -10.11 -13.44
N ALA A 173 -3.58 -11.04 -12.64
CA ALA A 173 -2.79 -11.84 -11.69
C ALA A 173 -1.67 -12.62 -12.40
N VAL A 174 -1.99 -13.30 -13.50
CA VAL A 174 -1.00 -14.07 -14.28
C VAL A 174 0.08 -13.15 -14.85
N VAL A 175 -0.30 -12.01 -15.44
CA VAL A 175 0.66 -11.03 -15.96
C VAL A 175 1.57 -10.51 -14.85
N LEU A 176 1.01 -10.17 -13.68
CA LEU A 176 1.78 -9.70 -12.54
C LEU A 176 2.77 -10.75 -12.04
N ILE A 177 2.38 -12.03 -12.00
CA ILE A 177 3.30 -13.13 -11.66
C ILE A 177 4.47 -13.15 -12.65
N VAL A 178 4.19 -13.17 -13.95
CA VAL A 178 5.23 -13.20 -15.01
C VAL A 178 6.16 -12.00 -14.90
N CYS A 179 5.61 -10.78 -14.77
CA CYS A 179 6.40 -9.56 -14.60
C CYS A 179 7.27 -9.58 -13.34
N SER A 180 6.72 -10.09 -12.24
CA SER A 180 7.45 -10.19 -10.96
C SER A 180 8.62 -11.15 -11.09
N TYR A 181 8.42 -12.32 -11.72
CA TYR A 181 9.49 -13.27 -12.00
C TYR A 181 10.54 -12.69 -12.95
N ALA A 182 10.13 -12.04 -14.03
CA ALA A 182 11.04 -11.40 -14.99
C ALA A 182 11.93 -10.35 -14.30
N ARG A 183 11.34 -9.49 -13.46
CA ARG A 183 12.09 -8.51 -12.66
C ARG A 183 13.13 -9.17 -11.75
N THR A 184 12.74 -10.22 -11.03
CA THR A 184 13.65 -10.92 -10.12
C THR A 184 14.79 -11.61 -10.86
N LEU A 185 14.55 -12.17 -12.04
CA LEU A 185 15.59 -12.76 -12.88
C LEU A 185 16.57 -11.71 -13.41
N MET A 186 16.09 -10.55 -13.85
CA MET A 186 16.95 -9.45 -14.30
C MET A 186 17.86 -8.95 -13.17
N GLN A 187 17.29 -8.71 -11.97
CA GLN A 187 18.07 -8.29 -10.80
C GLN A 187 19.16 -9.31 -10.43
N ARG A 188 18.87 -10.60 -10.57
CA ARG A 188 19.84 -11.67 -10.29
C ARG A 188 20.99 -11.69 -11.29
N LYS A 189 20.72 -11.46 -12.58
CA LYS A 189 21.77 -11.34 -13.60
C LYS A 189 22.66 -10.13 -13.31
N LEU A 190 22.03 -8.96 -13.08
CA LEU A 190 22.75 -7.73 -12.79
C LEU A 190 23.68 -7.85 -11.57
N ASN A 191 23.23 -8.51 -10.49
CA ASN A 191 24.05 -8.72 -9.30
C ASN A 191 25.16 -9.78 -9.47
N ARG A 192 25.09 -10.64 -10.49
CA ARG A 192 26.19 -11.57 -10.81
C ARG A 192 27.26 -10.91 -11.69
N ASP A 193 26.87 -9.92 -12.48
CA ASP A 193 27.73 -9.25 -13.45
C ASP A 193 28.47 -8.03 -12.85
N MET A 194 28.18 -7.65 -11.59
CA MET A 194 28.98 -6.66 -10.84
C MET A 194 30.01 -7.37 -9.95
N PRO A 195 31.32 -7.12 -10.13
CA PRO A 195 32.41 -7.73 -9.34
C PRO A 195 32.46 -7.23 -7.90
#